data_AF-A0A6M1SI47-F1
#
_entry.id   AF-A0A6M1SI47-F1
#
_cell.length_a   1.000
_cell.length_b   1.000
_cell.length_c   1.000
_cell.angle_alpha   90.00
_cell.angle_beta   90.00
_cell.angle_gamma   90.00
#
_symmetry.space_group_name_H-M   'P 1'
#
loop_
_entity.id
_entity.type
_entity.pdbx_description
1 polymer ?
#
loop_
_entity_poly.entity_id
_entity_poly.type
_entity_poly.pdbx_seq_one_letter_code
_entity_poly.pdbx_strand_id
1 'polypeptide(L)'
;FYGGNYPFLQTGDVTRSGSKISSFTQTLNEEGVKVSRLFPKGTLFFTIAANIGDVGISEFKAACPDSLVAISPDSTVDKVWLLYELASRKEDFEALASPGAQLNIN
;
A
#
# COMPACT_ATOMS: atom_id res chain seq x y z
N PHE A 1 0.13 20.37 -1.55
CA PHE A 1 -0.47 19.18 -0.89
C PHE A 1 0.49 18.47 0.07
N TYR A 2 1.81 18.51 -0.13
CA TYR A 2 2.78 17.80 0.72
C TYR A 2 3.32 18.64 1.87
N GLY A 3 4.00 17.98 2.82
CA GLY A 3 4.73 18.63 3.93
C GLY A 3 3.81 19.01 5.10
N GLY A 4 3.32 18.01 5.82
CA GLY A 4 2.48 18.20 7.01
C GLY A 4 2.52 16.99 7.94
N ASN A 5 1.40 16.70 8.60
CA ASN A 5 1.32 15.72 9.69
C ASN A 5 0.60 14.41 9.33
N TYR A 6 0.11 14.27 8.09
CA TYR A 6 -0.63 13.08 7.66
C TYR A 6 0.28 12.13 6.87
N PRO A 7 0.54 10.90 7.34
CA PRO A 7 1.35 9.94 6.60
C PRO A 7 0.80 9.67 5.21
N PHE A 8 1.68 9.67 4.22
CA PHE A 8 1.36 9.37 2.83
C PHE A 8 2.27 8.27 2.30
N LEU A 9 1.78 7.03 2.37
CA LEU A 9 2.56 5.84 2.02
C LEU A 9 2.86 5.82 0.53
N GLN A 10 4.12 5.58 0.18
CA GLN A 10 4.57 5.37 -1.19
C GLN A 10 4.89 3.89 -1.44
N THR A 11 4.97 3.46 -2.70
CA THR A 11 5.38 2.09 -3.07
C THR A 11 6.65 1.66 -2.33
N GLY A 12 7.67 2.53 -2.31
CA GLY A 12 8.93 2.23 -1.64
C GLY A 12 8.81 2.04 -0.12
N ASP A 13 7.84 2.68 0.54
CA ASP A 13 7.60 2.47 1.98
C ASP A 13 7.07 1.07 2.25
N VAL A 14 6.18 0.57 1.39
CA VAL A 14 5.65 -0.80 1.49
C VAL A 14 6.74 -1.82 1.19
N THR A 15 7.48 -1.65 0.09
CA THR A 15 8.59 -2.54 -0.32
C THR A 15 9.62 -2.72 0.79
N ARG A 16 10.02 -1.62 1.46
CA ARG A 16 11.05 -1.66 2.52
C ARG A 16 10.53 -2.20 3.86
N SER A 17 9.22 -2.33 4.03
CA SER A 17 8.61 -2.62 5.33
C SER A 17 8.71 -4.07 5.78
N GLY A 18 8.94 -5.01 4.86
CA GLY A 18 8.94 -6.44 5.17
C GLY A 18 7.65 -6.90 5.84
N SER A 19 6.49 -6.56 5.26
CA SER A 19 5.12 -6.86 5.75
C SER A 19 4.60 -5.98 6.89
N LYS A 20 5.45 -5.22 7.58
CA LYS A 20 5.04 -4.37 8.71
C LYS A 20 5.46 -2.92 8.48
N ILE A 21 4.50 -2.08 8.11
CA ILE A 21 4.77 -0.68 7.76
C ILE A 21 4.76 0.18 9.02
N SER A 22 5.96 0.46 9.54
CA SER A 22 6.18 1.26 10.76
C SER A 22 6.81 2.63 10.49
N SER A 23 7.11 2.96 9.23
CA SER A 23 7.66 4.25 8.81
C SER A 23 7.13 4.67 7.44
N PHE A 24 7.31 5.95 7.10
CA PHE A 24 6.90 6.56 5.84
C PHE A 24 7.88 7.69 5.49
N THR A 25 8.08 7.95 4.19
CA THR A 25 9.00 9.02 3.75
C THR A 25 8.31 10.32 3.39
N GLN A 26 6.98 10.32 3.20
CA GLN A 26 6.23 11.48 2.75
C GLN A 26 4.99 11.74 3.60
N THR A 27 4.61 13.01 3.70
CA THR A 27 3.39 13.44 4.39
C THR A 27 2.56 14.39 3.54
N LEU A 28 1.26 14.40 3.79
CA LEU A 28 0.33 15.41 3.31
C LEU A 28 0.13 16.49 4.37
N ASN A 29 -0.12 17.70 3.89
CA ASN A 29 -0.68 18.80 4.67
C ASN A 29 -2.21 18.74 4.69
N GLU A 30 -2.84 19.70 5.37
CA GLU A 30 -4.31 19.77 5.50
C GLU A 30 -5.04 19.78 4.15
N GLU A 31 -4.53 20.52 3.17
CA GLU A 31 -5.13 20.56 1.83
C GLU A 31 -4.96 19.24 1.08
N GLY A 32 -3.83 18.55 1.29
CA GLY A 32 -3.57 17.25 0.68
C GLY A 32 -4.48 16.15 1.23
N VAL A 33 -4.68 16.11 2.55
CA VAL A 33 -5.53 15.07 3.17
C VAL A 33 -7.02 15.28 2.85
N LYS A 34 -7.48 16.52 2.66
CA LYS A 34 -8.88 16.81 2.29
C LYS A 34 -9.31 16.18 0.98
N VAL A 35 -8.39 16.07 0.02
CA VAL A 35 -8.64 15.46 -1.29
C VAL A 35 -8.20 13.99 -1.37
N SER A 36 -7.67 13.45 -0.27
CA SER A 36 -7.20 12.07 -0.17
C SER A 36 -8.10 11.26 0.76
N ARG A 37 -8.08 9.93 0.61
CA ARG A 37 -8.71 9.04 1.58
C ARG A 37 -7.69 8.66 2.66
N LEU A 38 -8.04 8.88 3.93
CA LEU A 38 -7.24 8.43 5.07
C LEU A 38 -7.73 7.07 5.53
N PHE A 39 -6.85 6.07 5.45
CA PHE A 39 -7.13 4.71 5.91
C PHE A 39 -6.69 4.53 7.36
N PRO A 40 -7.44 3.74 8.15
CA PRO A 40 -7.13 3.52 9.56
C PRO A 40 -5.84 2.73 9.77
N LYS A 41 -5.31 2.78 11.00
CA LYS A 41 -4.25 1.86 11.44
C LYS A 41 -4.71 0.41 11.23
N GLY A 42 -3.78 -0.43 10.81
CA GLY A 42 -4.01 -1.85 10.55
C GLY A 42 -4.57 -2.12 9.16
N THR A 43 -4.66 -1.12 8.27
CA THR A 43 -4.96 -1.36 6.85
C THR A 43 -3.81 -2.09 6.17
N LEU A 44 -4.16 -3.05 5.32
CA LEU A 44 -3.25 -3.78 4.45
C LEU A 44 -3.08 -2.97 3.16
N PHE A 45 -1.85 -2.63 2.80
CA PHE A 45 -1.52 -1.94 1.55
C PHE A 45 -0.80 -2.90 0.62
N PHE A 46 -1.19 -2.88 -0.65
CA PHE A 46 -0.65 -3.73 -1.71
C PHE A 46 -0.16 -2.85 -2.87
N THR A 47 1.04 -3.14 -3.40
CA THR A 47 1.63 -2.34 -4.47
C THR A 47 1.19 -2.83 -5.85
N ILE A 48 0.76 -1.90 -6.70
CA ILE A 48 0.29 -2.19 -8.07
C ILE A 48 1.07 -1.45 -9.16
N ALA A 49 2.06 -0.62 -8.80
CA ALA A 49 2.94 0.05 -9.76
C ALA A 49 4.37 0.23 -9.24
N ALA A 50 5.33 0.32 -10.17
CA ALA A 50 6.80 0.36 -9.99
C ALA A 50 7.44 -0.90 -9.36
N ASN A 51 6.77 -1.50 -8.37
CA ASN A 51 7.11 -2.79 -7.80
C ASN A 51 5.77 -3.43 -7.44
N ILE A 52 5.40 -4.53 -8.09
CA ILE A 52 4.07 -5.15 -7.94
C ILE A 52 4.17 -6.31 -6.95
N GLY A 53 3.14 -6.48 -6.12
CA GLY A 53 3.04 -7.65 -5.25
C GLY A 53 3.64 -7.47 -3.86
N ASP A 54 4.23 -6.32 -3.53
CA ASP A 54 4.62 -6.04 -2.15
C ASP A 54 3.38 -5.71 -1.31
N VAL A 55 3.36 -6.24 -0.10
CA VAL A 55 2.24 -6.09 0.82
C VAL A 55 2.74 -5.76 2.21
N GLY A 56 1.99 -4.93 2.93
CA GLY A 56 2.27 -4.65 4.33
C GLY A 56 1.08 -4.10 5.11
N ILE A 57 1.05 -4.35 6.41
CA ILE A 57 0.04 -3.79 7.32
C ILE A 57 0.61 -2.55 8.00
N SER A 58 -0.12 -1.45 7.93
CA SER A 58 0.29 -0.17 8.54
C SER A 58 0.06 -0.12 10.05
N GLU A 59 1.05 0.36 10.80
CA GLU A 59 0.94 0.62 12.25
C GLU A 59 0.35 2.00 12.59
N PHE A 60 -0.03 2.77 11.59
CA PHE A 60 -0.61 4.11 11.71
C PHE A 60 -1.67 4.36 10.63
N LYS A 61 -2.47 5.42 10.81
CA LYS A 61 -3.39 5.89 9.78
C LYS A 61 -2.60 6.54 8.64
N ALA A 62 -2.95 6.24 7.39
CA ALA A 62 -2.21 6.76 6.24
C ALA A 62 -3.12 6.95 5.02
N ALA A 63 -2.79 7.92 4.18
CA ALA A 63 -3.28 8.00 2.82
C ALA A 63 -2.25 7.35 1.88
N CYS A 64 -2.65 7.04 0.65
CA CYS A 64 -1.77 6.48 -0.37
C CYS A 64 -2.12 7.03 -1.77
N PRO A 65 -1.18 7.05 -2.72
CA PRO A 65 -1.43 7.35 -4.12
C PRO A 65 -2.04 6.14 -4.84
N ASP A 66 -2.35 6.34 -6.11
CA ASP A 66 -2.95 5.32 -6.99
C ASP A 66 -2.03 4.13 -7.28
N SER A 67 -0.73 4.20 -6.94
CA SER A 67 0.21 3.07 -7.04
C SER A 67 0.05 2.03 -5.93
N LEU A 68 -0.85 2.28 -4.97
CA LEU A 68 -1.15 1.41 -3.83
C LEU A 68 -2.65 1.17 -3.73
N VAL A 69 -3.01 -0.07 -3.42
CA VAL A 69 -4.37 -0.46 -3.07
C VAL A 69 -4.45 -0.70 -1.57
N ALA A 70 -5.43 -0.06 -0.91
CA ALA A 70 -5.77 -0.32 0.47
C ALA A 70 -6.85 -1.41 0.56
N ILE A 71 -6.53 -2.51 1.24
CA ILE A 71 -7.39 -3.70 1.36
C ILE A 71 -7.91 -3.79 2.80
N SER A 72 -9.22 -3.95 2.92
CA SER A 72 -9.91 -4.20 4.20
C SER A 72 -10.75 -5.47 4.04
N PRO A 73 -10.23 -6.64 4.45
CA PRO A 73 -10.97 -7.89 4.33
C PRO A 73 -12.18 -7.90 5.28
N ASP A 74 -13.19 -8.68 4.93
CA ASP A 74 -14.33 -8.95 5.81
C ASP A 74 -13.89 -9.66 7.10
N SER A 75 -14.72 -9.57 8.14
CA SER A 75 -14.43 -10.15 9.46
C SER A 75 -14.20 -11.67 9.49
N THR A 76 -14.57 -12.38 8.42
CA THR A 76 -14.37 -13.82 8.26
C THR A 76 -12.99 -14.19 7.74
N VAL A 77 -12.22 -13.22 7.24
CA VAL A 77 -10.89 -13.43 6.67
C VAL A 77 -9.85 -12.86 7.63
N ASP A 78 -8.94 -13.72 8.07
CA ASP A 78 -7.79 -13.28 8.86
C ASP A 78 -6.85 -12.43 7.98
N LYS A 79 -6.58 -11.21 8.44
CA LYS A 79 -5.78 -10.23 7.68
C LYS A 79 -4.31 -10.61 7.60
N VAL A 80 -3.78 -11.28 8.62
CA VAL A 80 -2.39 -11.74 8.65
C VAL A 80 -2.22 -12.90 7.67
N TRP A 81 -3.18 -13.83 7.65
CA TRP A 81 -3.25 -14.87 6.63
C TRP A 81 -3.31 -14.26 5.23
N LEU A 82 -4.21 -13.29 4.98
CA LEU A 82 -4.32 -12.64 3.67
C LEU A 82 -3.01 -11.95 3.26
N LEU A 83 -2.31 -11.31 4.20
CA LEU A 83 -0.99 -10.74 3.95
C LEU A 83 0.00 -11.80 3.46
N TYR A 84 0.08 -12.95 4.13
CA TYR A 84 1.01 -14.01 3.75
C TYR A 84 0.62 -14.68 2.44
N GLU A 85 -0.68 -14.85 2.21
CA GLU A 85 -1.21 -15.39 0.96
C GLU A 85 -0.82 -14.51 -0.23
N LEU A 86 -1.05 -13.19 -0.13
CA LEU A 86 -0.65 -12.23 -1.16
C LEU A 86 0.87 -12.17 -1.33
N ALA A 87 1.63 -12.13 -0.22
CA ALA A 87 3.09 -12.10 -0.28
C ALA A 87 3.66 -13.35 -0.98
N SER A 88 3.05 -14.52 -0.77
CA SER A 88 3.51 -15.79 -1.37
C SER A 88 3.32 -15.85 -2.89
N ARG A 89 2.40 -15.05 -3.44
CA ARG A 89 2.06 -14.99 -4.87
C ARG A 89 2.75 -13.85 -5.62
N LYS A 90 3.78 -13.24 -5.02
CA LYS A 90 4.47 -12.09 -5.64
C LYS A 90 4.96 -12.39 -7.06
N GLU A 91 5.59 -13.55 -7.28
CA GLU A 91 6.08 -13.95 -8.61
C GLU A 91 4.94 -14.07 -9.63
N ASP A 92 3.76 -14.55 -9.22
CA ASP A 92 2.58 -14.61 -10.09
C ASP A 92 2.11 -13.20 -10.48
N PHE A 93 2.09 -12.26 -9.53
CA PHE A 93 1.70 -10.88 -9.80
C PHE A 93 2.69 -10.15 -10.70
N GLU A 94 3.99 -10.40 -10.52
CA GLU A 94 5.03 -9.86 -11.39
C GLU A 94 4.93 -10.43 -12.82
N ALA A 95 4.61 -11.71 -12.97
CA ALA A 95 4.42 -12.33 -14.28
C ALA A 95 3.18 -11.79 -15.04
N LEU A 96 2.13 -11.41 -14.32
CA LEU A 96 0.93 -10.77 -14.89
C LEU A 96 1.20 -9.33 -15.33
N ALA A 97 2.17 -8.66 -14.71
CA ALA A 97 2.56 -7.31 -15.02
C ALA A 97 3.40 -7.28 -16.32
N SER A 98 2.74 -7.06 -17.46
CA SER A 98 3.38 -7.11 -18.79
C SER A 98 4.55 -6.10 -18.94
N PRO A 99 5.69 -6.45 -19.57
CA PRO A 99 6.89 -5.60 -19.66
C PRO A 99 6.76 -4.31 -20.50
N GLY A 100 5.62 -4.06 -21.16
CA GLY A 100 5.49 -3.03 -22.20
C GLY A 100 4.54 -1.87 -21.89
N ALA A 101 3.80 -1.92 -20.78
CA ALA A 101 2.93 -0.84 -20.34
C ALA A 101 3.45 -0.34 -19.00
N GLN A 102 3.47 0.98 -18.82
CA GLN A 102 3.70 1.63 -17.54
C GLN A 102 2.87 0.88 -16.48
N LEU A 103 3.57 0.10 -15.64
CA LEU A 103 3.03 -1.00 -14.84
C LEU A 103 1.84 -0.54 -13.98
N ASN A 104 0.64 -0.70 -14.52
CA ASN A 104 -0.63 -0.47 -13.83
C ASN A 104 -1.52 -1.68 -14.12
N ILE A 105 -2.00 -2.33 -13.06
CA ILE A 105 -3.05 -3.34 -13.16
C ILE A 105 -4.37 -2.64 -12.80
N ASN A 106 -5.37 -2.77 -13.68
CA ASN A 106 -6.70 -2.15 -13.55
C ASN A 106 -7.71 -3.12 -12.97
#